data_AF-A0A9D3MQL0-F1
#
_entry.id   AF-A0A9D3MQL0-F1
#
_cell.length_a   1.000
_cell.length_b   1.000
_cell.length_c   1.000
_cell.angle_alpha   90.00
_cell.angle_beta   90.00
_cell.angle_gamma   90.00
#
_symmetry.space_group_name_H-M   'P 1'
#
loop_
_entity.id
_entity.type
_entity.pdbx_description
1 polymer ?
#
loop_
_entity_poly.entity_id
_entity_poly.type
_entity_poly.pdbx_seq_one_letter_code
_entity_poly.pdbx_strand_id
1 'polypeptide(L)'
;MSIFLNLGIHQHIIRRNCEFHELWKLYNIEPLFSTGRNMSSQRVDAKVVLLGKEYVGKTSLVERYVHKRFHGGPYQNTIGAAFVAKPIQVGDKVLTLGIWDTAGAERYEAMSRIYYRGACAAIVCYDLTDSSSFVRLKFWVKELQNCEQQCKIYLCGTKSDLIEADRSIRQVDYHDAQDYAEEVKAEIFETSSKTGRNVDELFQKVAEDFHNSTAFQVMTEEREMDQRQRKSCCHH
;
A
#
# COMPACT_ATOMS: atom_id res chain seq x y z
N MET A 1 -26.99 6.14 -26.37
CA MET A 1 -28.08 5.13 -26.32
C MET A 1 -27.60 4.02 -25.42
N SER A 2 -27.87 4.12 -24.11
CA SER A 2 -29.00 3.45 -23.42
C SER A 2 -28.88 1.93 -23.58
N ILE A 3 -28.69 1.15 -22.52
CA ILE A 3 -29.71 0.60 -21.59
C ILE A 3 -28.86 -0.15 -20.53
N PHE A 4 -28.87 0.10 -19.21
CA PHE A 4 -29.94 -0.06 -18.22
C PHE A 4 -29.70 0.84 -17.00
N LEU A 5 -30.72 1.63 -16.65
CA LEU A 5 -30.99 2.11 -15.29
C LEU A 5 -31.76 1.03 -14.51
N ASN A 6 -31.81 1.22 -13.18
CA ASN A 6 -32.67 0.59 -12.18
C ASN A 6 -32.26 -0.78 -11.61
N LEU A 7 -31.59 -0.73 -10.46
CA LEU A 7 -32.13 -1.30 -9.22
C LEU A 7 -31.51 -0.56 -8.02
N GLY A 8 -32.37 0.14 -7.27
CA GLY A 8 -32.00 0.86 -6.07
C GLY A 8 -31.63 -0.09 -4.94
N ILE A 9 -30.33 -0.25 -4.72
CA ILE A 9 -29.76 -0.82 -3.49
C ILE A 9 -28.69 0.14 -2.97
N HIS A 10 -29.06 1.42 -2.84
CA HIS A 10 -28.32 2.36 -2.00
C HIS A 10 -29.00 2.34 -0.63
N GLN A 11 -28.23 2.01 0.41
CA GLN A 11 -28.49 2.22 1.86
C GLN A 11 -28.73 1.02 2.80
N HIS A 12 -28.65 -0.25 2.40
CA HIS A 12 -28.83 -1.36 3.37
C HIS A 12 -27.68 -2.34 3.60
N ILE A 13 -26.50 -2.16 2.99
CA ILE A 13 -25.31 -3.00 3.28
C ILE A 13 -24.31 -2.21 4.14
N ILE A 14 -24.78 -1.66 5.25
CA ILE A 14 -23.93 -1.19 6.36
C ILE A 14 -24.63 -1.63 7.64
N ARG A 15 -24.55 -2.93 7.95
CA ARG A 15 -24.74 -3.55 9.28
C ARG A 15 -24.89 -5.05 9.09
N ARG A 16 -23.76 -5.76 9.03
CA ARG A 16 -23.57 -7.09 9.62
C ARG A 16 -22.13 -7.53 9.38
N ASN A 17 -21.50 -7.97 10.47
CA ASN A 17 -20.19 -8.60 10.47
C ASN A 17 -20.15 -9.79 9.50
N CYS A 18 -19.02 -9.93 8.82
CA CYS A 18 -18.42 -11.21 8.41
C CYS A 18 -19.22 -12.18 7.53
N GLU A 19 -19.62 -11.82 6.30
CA GLU A 19 -19.80 -12.81 5.22
C GLU A 19 -19.37 -12.24 3.86
N PHE A 20 -18.05 -12.16 3.63
CA PHE A 20 -17.45 -11.67 2.37
C PHE A 20 -17.37 -12.75 1.26
N HIS A 21 -17.94 -13.95 1.47
CA HIS A 21 -17.75 -15.09 0.56
C HIS A 21 -18.60 -15.02 -0.72
N GLU A 22 -19.63 -14.17 -0.77
CA GLU A 22 -20.58 -14.11 -1.88
C GLU A 22 -20.28 -13.01 -2.91
N LEU A 23 -19.46 -12.00 -2.58
CA LEU A 23 -19.16 -10.86 -3.47
C LEU A 23 -18.26 -11.21 -4.66
N TRP A 24 -17.57 -12.36 -4.63
CA TRP A 24 -16.64 -12.82 -5.68
C TRP A 24 -17.35 -13.12 -7.01
N LYS A 25 -18.59 -13.62 -6.95
CA LYS A 25 -19.32 -14.09 -8.14
C LYS A 25 -19.95 -12.96 -8.94
N LEU A 26 -20.21 -11.81 -8.34
CA LEU A 26 -20.95 -10.70 -8.96
C LEU A 26 -20.08 -9.78 -9.82
N TYR A 27 -18.75 -9.78 -9.64
CA TYR A 27 -17.87 -8.81 -10.28
C TYR A 27 -16.92 -9.38 -11.34
N ASN A 28 -17.04 -10.66 -11.72
CA ASN A 28 -16.11 -11.31 -12.67
C ASN A 28 -14.62 -11.09 -12.30
N ILE A 29 -14.33 -11.01 -11.00
CA ILE A 29 -12.97 -10.96 -10.50
C ILE A 29 -12.54 -12.41 -10.31
N GLU A 30 -11.76 -12.94 -11.26
CA GLU A 30 -11.13 -14.24 -11.03
C GLU A 30 -10.28 -14.17 -9.76
N PRO A 31 -10.39 -15.15 -8.85
CA PRO A 31 -9.51 -15.22 -7.72
C PRO A 31 -8.10 -15.47 -8.25
N LEU A 32 -7.21 -14.48 -8.13
CA LEU A 32 -5.76 -14.67 -8.26
C LEU A 32 -5.17 -15.56 -7.13
N PHE A 33 -6.00 -16.42 -6.54
CA PHE A 33 -5.63 -17.52 -5.68
C PHE A 33 -6.44 -18.74 -6.10
N SER A 34 -5.90 -19.48 -7.06
CA SER A 34 -6.04 -20.93 -7.29
C SER A 34 -6.20 -21.24 -8.78
N THR A 35 -5.09 -21.42 -9.48
CA THR A 35 -4.77 -22.64 -10.25
C THR A 35 -3.42 -22.49 -10.97
N GLY A 36 -2.67 -23.59 -11.00
CA GLY A 36 -1.25 -23.66 -11.31
C GLY A 36 -0.77 -22.86 -12.54
N ARG A 37 0.09 -21.88 -12.26
CA ARG A 37 1.24 -21.54 -13.09
C ARG A 37 2.39 -21.26 -12.13
N ASN A 38 3.53 -21.93 -12.32
CA ASN A 38 4.75 -21.76 -11.55
C ASN A 38 5.31 -20.34 -11.71
N MET A 39 4.72 -19.36 -11.02
CA MET A 39 5.47 -18.22 -10.51
C MET A 39 6.30 -18.78 -9.36
N SER A 40 7.63 -18.73 -9.47
CA SER A 40 8.51 -19.02 -8.34
C SER A 40 7.97 -18.28 -7.11
N SER A 41 7.53 -19.02 -6.10
CA SER A 41 6.93 -18.49 -4.88
C SER A 41 7.97 -17.67 -4.12
N GLN A 42 8.19 -16.43 -4.53
CA GLN A 42 9.00 -15.48 -3.77
C GLN A 42 8.24 -15.23 -2.48
N ARG A 43 8.79 -15.73 -1.37
CA ARG A 43 8.24 -15.50 -0.03
C ARG A 43 8.29 -13.99 0.24
N VAL A 44 7.14 -13.41 0.56
CA VAL A 44 7.01 -12.04 1.03
C VAL A 44 7.15 -12.06 2.55
N ASP A 45 8.02 -11.22 3.08
CA ASP A 45 8.18 -11.04 4.53
C ASP A 45 7.21 -9.97 5.05
N ALA A 46 7.08 -8.86 4.32
CA ALA A 46 6.27 -7.71 4.75
C ALA A 46 5.32 -7.26 3.62
N LYS A 47 4.01 -7.27 3.88
CA LYS A 47 3.01 -6.75 2.94
C LYS A 47 2.84 -5.24 3.13
N VAL A 48 3.19 -4.47 2.11
CA VAL A 48 3.06 -3.01 2.06
C VAL A 48 2.00 -2.62 1.04
N VAL A 49 1.05 -1.77 1.42
CA VAL A 49 0.01 -1.26 0.51
C VAL A 49 0.17 0.23 0.26
N LEU A 50 -0.01 0.67 -0.98
CA LEU A 50 -0.08 2.09 -1.33
C LEU A 50 -1.54 2.50 -1.48
N LEU A 51 -1.95 3.54 -0.75
CA LEU A 51 -3.30 4.11 -0.83
C LEU A 51 -3.22 5.61 -1.12
N GLY A 52 -4.33 6.21 -1.56
CA GLY A 52 -4.39 7.63 -1.92
C GLY A 52 -5.23 7.88 -3.17
N LYS A 53 -5.60 9.14 -3.39
CA LYS A 53 -6.40 9.58 -4.54
C LYS A 53 -5.74 9.17 -5.87
N GLU A 54 -6.51 9.10 -6.95
CA GLU A 54 -5.95 9.01 -8.30
C GLU A 54 -4.99 10.17 -8.61
N TYR A 55 -4.04 9.94 -9.52
CA TYR A 55 -3.04 10.92 -9.99
C TYR A 55 -2.05 11.50 -8.96
N VAL A 56 -2.10 11.07 -7.70
CA VAL A 56 -1.10 11.46 -6.68
C VAL A 56 0.27 10.81 -6.94
N GLY A 57 0.38 9.82 -7.82
CA GLY A 57 1.70 9.25 -8.18
C GLY A 57 2.12 7.99 -7.42
N LYS A 58 1.18 7.21 -6.88
CA LYS A 58 1.45 5.89 -6.24
C LYS A 58 2.23 4.95 -7.16
N THR A 59 1.74 4.74 -8.39
CA THR A 59 2.40 3.91 -9.40
C THR A 59 3.79 4.44 -9.75
N SER A 60 3.93 5.76 -9.94
CA SER A 60 5.23 6.38 -10.20
C SER A 60 6.22 6.20 -9.05
N LEU A 61 5.75 6.20 -7.80
CA LEU A 61 6.55 5.94 -6.61
C LEU A 61 7.06 4.50 -6.60
N VAL A 62 6.21 3.52 -6.89
CA VAL A 62 6.59 2.10 -7.00
C VAL A 62 7.55 1.87 -8.16
N GLU A 63 7.25 2.41 -9.34
CA GLU A 63 8.13 2.33 -10.52
C GLU A 63 9.51 2.93 -10.25
N ARG A 64 9.56 4.10 -9.58
CA ARG A 64 10.83 4.73 -9.19
C ARG A 64 11.60 3.84 -8.22
N TYR A 65 10.95 3.30 -7.20
CA TYR A 65 11.62 2.46 -6.22
C TYR A 65 12.15 1.16 -6.83
N VAL A 66 11.30 0.43 -7.55
CA VAL A 66 11.61 -0.92 -8.06
C VAL A 66 12.57 -0.86 -9.25
N HIS A 67 12.27 0.00 -10.23
CA HIS A 67 12.93 0.02 -11.54
C HIS A 67 13.88 1.19 -11.74
N LYS A 68 13.97 2.12 -10.77
CA LYS A 68 14.79 3.35 -10.88
C LYS A 68 14.44 4.16 -12.13
N ARG A 69 13.15 4.20 -12.49
CA ARG A 69 12.63 4.89 -13.67
C ARG A 69 11.48 5.82 -13.31
N PHE A 70 11.26 6.82 -14.15
CA PHE A 70 10.09 7.68 -14.12
C PHE A 70 9.57 7.86 -15.53
N HIS A 71 8.30 7.54 -15.75
CA HIS A 71 7.64 7.70 -17.04
C HIS A 71 6.95 9.07 -17.07
N GLY A 72 7.49 10.01 -17.84
CA GLY A 72 6.88 11.33 -18.07
C GLY A 72 5.79 11.34 -19.16
N GLY A 73 5.46 10.17 -19.73
CA GLY A 73 4.44 10.02 -20.76
C GLY A 73 3.00 10.09 -20.22
N PRO A 74 1.98 9.97 -21.09
CA PRO A 74 0.59 10.00 -20.67
C PRO A 74 0.31 8.90 -19.64
N TYR A 75 -0.25 9.31 -18.50
CA TYR A 75 -0.55 8.41 -17.40
C TYR A 75 -1.71 7.47 -17.76
N GLN A 76 -1.58 6.21 -17.35
CA GLN A 76 -2.65 5.22 -17.43
C GLN A 76 -3.12 4.89 -16.01
N ASN A 77 -4.43 4.95 -15.79
CA ASN A 77 -5.03 4.57 -14.50
C ASN A 77 -4.74 3.11 -14.18
N THR A 78 -4.23 2.85 -12.97
CA THR A 78 -4.15 1.49 -12.43
C THR A 78 -5.54 0.89 -12.30
N ILE A 79 -5.74 -0.30 -12.87
CA ILE A 79 -6.98 -1.07 -12.76
C ILE A 79 -6.79 -2.09 -11.63
N GLY A 80 -7.61 -2.02 -10.58
CA GLY A 80 -7.52 -2.94 -9.43
C GLY A 80 -6.29 -2.69 -8.57
N ALA A 81 -5.37 -3.65 -8.48
CA ALA A 81 -4.08 -3.48 -7.83
C ALA A 81 -2.98 -4.27 -8.54
N ALA A 82 -1.78 -3.67 -8.63
CA ALA A 82 -0.57 -4.32 -9.09
C ALA A 82 0.28 -4.77 -7.89
N PHE A 83 0.95 -5.91 -8.03
CA PHE A 83 1.81 -6.48 -6.99
C PHE A 83 3.25 -6.61 -7.49
N VAL A 84 4.21 -6.24 -6.62
CA VAL A 84 5.63 -6.46 -6.86
C VAL A 84 6.34 -6.89 -5.59
N ALA A 85 7.19 -7.92 -5.70
CA ALA A 85 8.07 -8.36 -4.63
C ALA A 85 9.47 -7.75 -4.82
N LYS A 86 9.98 -7.07 -3.79
CA LYS A 86 11.29 -6.41 -3.83
C LYS A 86 12.13 -6.80 -2.61
N PRO A 87 13.25 -7.52 -2.81
CA PRO A 87 14.25 -7.73 -1.77
C PRO A 87 14.89 -6.41 -1.34
N ILE A 88 15.09 -6.24 -0.04
CA ILE A 88 15.72 -5.09 0.60
C ILE A 88 16.64 -5.56 1.74
N GLN A 89 17.80 -4.95 1.88
CA GLN A 89 18.77 -5.26 2.94
C GLN A 89 18.47 -4.40 4.18
N VAL A 90 18.34 -5.04 5.34
CA VAL A 90 18.20 -4.38 6.65
C VAL A 90 19.23 -4.99 7.60
N GLY A 91 20.28 -4.24 7.92
CA GLY A 91 21.45 -4.76 8.63
C GLY A 91 22.06 -5.95 7.88
N ASP A 92 22.16 -7.10 8.54
CA ASP A 92 22.69 -8.35 7.96
C ASP A 92 21.61 -9.26 7.35
N LYS A 93 20.33 -8.84 7.35
CA LYS A 93 19.21 -9.64 6.83
C LYS A 93 18.67 -9.06 5.52
N VAL A 94 18.20 -9.96 4.65
CA VAL A 94 17.42 -9.60 3.47
C VAL A 94 15.95 -9.85 3.77
N LEU A 95 15.13 -8.81 3.65
CA LEU A 95 13.66 -8.89 3.70
C LEU A 95 13.10 -8.75 2.30
N THR A 96 11.95 -9.37 2.04
CA THR A 96 11.20 -9.18 0.80
C THR A 96 9.93 -8.39 1.09
N LEU A 97 9.89 -7.14 0.61
CA LEU A 97 8.67 -6.33 0.64
C LEU A 97 7.75 -6.78 -0.49
N GLY A 98 6.51 -7.11 -0.16
CA GLY A 98 5.43 -7.33 -1.10
C GLY A 98 4.60 -6.07 -1.22
N ILE A 99 4.81 -5.30 -2.29
CA ILE A 99 4.26 -3.97 -2.49
C ILE A 99 3.02 -4.07 -3.36
N TRP A 100 1.90 -3.55 -2.86
CA TRP A 100 0.61 -3.49 -3.55
C TRP A 100 0.31 -2.05 -3.97
N ASP A 101 0.41 -1.75 -5.25
CA ASP A 101 -0.03 -0.48 -5.85
C ASP A 101 -1.53 -0.57 -6.19
N THR A 102 -2.38 0.17 -5.46
CA THR A 102 -3.83 0.11 -5.68
C THR A 102 -4.31 1.23 -6.58
N ALA A 103 -5.41 0.98 -7.30
CA ALA A 103 -6.19 2.03 -7.94
C ALA A 103 -6.61 3.07 -6.89
N GLY A 104 -6.44 4.36 -7.22
CA GLY A 104 -6.85 5.46 -6.35
C GLY A 104 -8.27 5.97 -6.60
N ALA A 105 -9.00 5.36 -7.53
CA ALA A 105 -10.32 5.80 -7.94
C ALA A 105 -11.36 5.41 -6.89
N GLU A 106 -12.07 6.41 -6.41
CA GLU A 106 -13.14 6.36 -5.41
C GLU A 106 -14.26 5.37 -5.77
N ARG A 107 -14.47 5.09 -7.06
CA ARG A 107 -15.47 4.10 -7.52
C ARG A 107 -15.15 2.66 -7.11
N TYR A 108 -13.92 2.37 -6.67
CA TYR A 108 -13.48 1.04 -6.23
C TYR A 108 -13.23 0.95 -4.71
N GLU A 109 -13.74 1.90 -3.91
CA GLU A 109 -13.53 1.95 -2.46
C GLU A 109 -13.98 0.65 -1.75
N ALA A 110 -15.13 0.08 -2.16
CA ALA A 110 -15.61 -1.20 -1.62
C ALA A 110 -14.64 -2.37 -1.89
N MET A 111 -13.87 -2.32 -2.98
CA MET A 111 -12.86 -3.32 -3.32
C MET A 111 -11.53 -3.08 -2.60
N SER A 112 -11.30 -1.87 -2.10
CA SER A 112 -10.02 -1.47 -1.51
C SER A 112 -9.69 -2.24 -0.23
N ARG A 113 -10.73 -2.68 0.52
CA ARG A 113 -10.56 -3.51 1.72
C ARG A 113 -9.84 -4.83 1.48
N ILE A 114 -10.02 -5.40 0.29
CA ILE A 114 -9.39 -6.67 -0.09
C ILE A 114 -7.87 -6.48 -0.20
N TYR A 115 -7.42 -5.31 -0.66
CA TYR A 115 -6.00 -5.06 -0.91
C TYR A 115 -5.22 -4.73 0.36
N TYR A 116 -5.75 -3.91 1.26
CA TYR A 116 -5.04 -3.56 2.49
C TYR A 116 -5.17 -4.60 3.61
N ARG A 117 -6.05 -5.60 3.48
CA ARG A 117 -6.22 -6.63 4.50
C ARG A 117 -4.91 -7.37 4.80
N GLY A 118 -4.53 -7.46 6.08
CA GLY A 118 -3.28 -8.09 6.52
C GLY A 118 -2.01 -7.37 6.05
N ALA A 119 -2.10 -6.10 5.67
CA ALA A 119 -0.93 -5.28 5.43
C ALA A 119 -0.25 -4.95 6.77
N CYS A 120 1.07 -5.11 6.83
CA CYS A 120 1.84 -4.69 8.01
C CYS A 120 2.19 -3.21 7.96
N ALA A 121 2.24 -2.62 6.77
CA ALA A 121 2.48 -1.20 6.56
C ALA A 121 1.63 -0.64 5.42
N ALA A 122 1.25 0.62 5.54
CA ALA A 122 0.55 1.39 4.51
C ALA A 122 1.27 2.70 4.23
N ILE A 123 1.54 2.95 2.95
CA ILE A 123 2.04 4.23 2.46
C ILE A 123 0.84 4.97 1.86
N VAL A 124 0.34 5.98 2.58
CA VAL A 124 -0.82 6.76 2.15
C VAL A 124 -0.31 8.03 1.48
N CYS A 125 -0.48 8.08 0.16
CA CYS A 125 0.06 9.12 -0.70
C CYS A 125 -0.93 10.27 -0.89
N TYR A 126 -0.39 11.48 -0.94
CA TYR A 126 -1.07 12.70 -1.35
C TYR A 126 -0.12 13.52 -2.23
N ASP A 127 -0.66 14.44 -3.01
CA ASP A 127 0.10 15.37 -3.86
C ASP A 127 0.24 16.71 -3.14
N LEU A 128 1.47 17.20 -2.99
CA LEU A 128 1.77 18.47 -2.32
C LEU A 128 1.11 19.68 -3.01
N THR A 129 0.72 19.52 -4.27
CA THR A 129 0.05 20.53 -5.10
C THR A 129 -1.47 20.38 -5.18
N ASP A 130 -2.06 19.38 -4.52
CA ASP A 130 -3.51 19.13 -4.51
C ASP A 130 -4.04 18.90 -3.09
N SER A 131 -4.60 19.97 -2.49
CA SER A 131 -5.20 19.91 -1.15
C SER A 131 -6.32 18.86 -1.02
N SER A 132 -7.08 18.60 -2.09
CA SER A 132 -8.16 17.59 -2.05
C SER A 132 -7.61 16.16 -1.92
N SER A 133 -6.38 15.92 -2.38
CA SER A 133 -5.70 14.64 -2.20
C SER A 133 -5.34 14.38 -0.74
N PHE A 134 -5.00 15.44 0.02
CA PHE A 134 -4.71 15.34 1.44
C PHE A 134 -5.98 15.07 2.26
N VAL A 135 -7.12 15.70 1.90
CA VAL A 135 -8.43 15.36 2.49
C VAL A 135 -8.74 13.87 2.27
N ARG A 136 -8.48 13.35 1.06
CA ARG A 136 -8.70 11.93 0.76
C ARG A 136 -7.73 11.01 1.50
N LEU A 137 -6.50 11.43 1.75
CA LEU A 137 -5.57 10.71 2.61
C LEU A 137 -6.14 10.51 4.02
N LYS A 138 -6.75 11.54 4.62
CA LYS A 138 -7.35 11.43 5.97
C LYS A 138 -8.44 10.37 6.04
N PHE A 139 -9.23 10.25 4.97
CA PHE A 139 -10.21 9.18 4.83
C PHE A 139 -9.55 7.78 4.85
N TRP A 140 -8.48 7.59 4.08
CA TRP A 140 -7.78 6.29 4.02
C TRP A 140 -7.13 5.91 5.34
N VAL A 141 -6.53 6.88 6.04
CA VAL A 141 -5.95 6.66 7.37
C VAL A 141 -7.03 6.17 8.34
N LYS A 142 -8.20 6.81 8.35
CA LYS A 142 -9.33 6.39 9.19
C LYS A 142 -9.83 4.98 8.85
N GLU A 143 -9.96 4.66 7.57
CA GLU A 143 -10.37 3.31 7.15
C GLU A 143 -9.36 2.23 7.58
N LEU A 144 -8.06 2.51 7.46
CA LEU A 144 -7.00 1.62 7.92
C LEU A 144 -7.06 1.41 9.43
N GLN A 145 -7.17 2.49 10.22
CA GLN A 145 -7.28 2.37 11.69
C GLN A 145 -8.51 1.59 12.12
N ASN A 146 -9.60 1.62 11.35
CA ASN A 146 -10.81 0.84 11.64
C ASN A 146 -10.66 -0.65 11.30
N CYS A 147 -9.90 -1.00 10.26
CA CYS A 147 -9.86 -2.35 9.70
C CYS A 147 -8.58 -3.13 10.02
N GLU A 148 -7.45 -2.43 10.17
CA GLU A 148 -6.09 -2.98 10.27
C GLU A 148 -5.29 -2.18 11.32
N GLN A 149 -5.72 -2.26 12.58
CA GLN A 149 -5.17 -1.45 13.70
C GLN A 149 -3.66 -1.62 13.94
N GLN A 150 -3.09 -2.75 13.50
CA GLN A 150 -1.66 -3.04 13.65
C GLN A 150 -0.82 -2.58 12.44
N CYS A 151 -1.47 -2.08 11.38
CA CYS A 151 -0.78 -1.60 10.20
C CYS A 151 -0.08 -0.28 10.50
N LYS A 152 1.25 -0.24 10.32
CA LYS A 152 2.02 0.99 10.50
C LYS A 152 1.79 1.94 9.32
N ILE A 153 1.49 3.20 9.60
CA ILE A 153 1.07 4.18 8.59
C ILE A 153 2.22 5.16 8.31
N TYR A 154 2.46 5.40 7.02
CA TYR A 154 3.39 6.41 6.50
C TYR A 154 2.62 7.36 5.59
N LEU A 155 2.67 8.66 5.88
CA LEU A 155 2.11 9.69 5.00
C LEU A 155 3.18 10.09 3.97
N CYS A 156 2.84 10.04 2.69
CA CYS A 156 3.77 10.34 1.60
C CYS A 156 3.27 11.51 0.76
N GLY A 157 3.85 12.69 0.97
CA GLY A 157 3.65 13.86 0.13
C GLY A 157 4.48 13.72 -1.14
N THR A 158 3.84 13.56 -2.27
CA THR A 158 4.49 13.28 -3.56
C THR A 158 4.73 14.57 -4.37
N LYS A 159 5.53 14.44 -5.42
CA LYS A 159 5.84 15.53 -6.37
C LYS A 159 6.56 16.71 -5.73
N SER A 160 7.42 16.45 -4.74
CA SER A 160 8.22 17.49 -4.09
C SER A 160 9.11 18.28 -5.06
N ASP A 161 9.46 17.71 -6.21
CA ASP A 161 10.16 18.40 -7.29
C ASP A 161 9.40 19.61 -7.85
N LEU A 162 8.07 19.59 -7.81
CA LEU A 162 7.25 20.72 -8.24
C LEU A 162 7.33 21.86 -7.21
N ILE A 163 7.34 21.53 -5.92
CA ILE A 163 7.46 22.52 -4.84
C ILE A 163 8.87 23.11 -4.75
N GLU A 164 9.89 22.30 -5.05
CA GLU A 164 11.27 22.78 -5.16
C GLU A 164 11.43 23.78 -6.31
N ALA A 165 10.74 23.54 -7.43
CA ALA A 165 10.76 24.44 -8.58
C ALA A 165 9.95 25.73 -8.34
N ASP A 166 8.80 25.63 -7.69
CA ASP A 166 7.95 26.77 -7.32
C ASP A 166 7.25 26.50 -5.99
N ARG A 167 7.60 27.26 -4.95
CA ARG A 167 6.98 27.08 -3.62
C ARG A 167 5.53 27.57 -3.58
N SER A 168 5.12 28.45 -4.50
CA SER A 168 3.80 29.09 -4.48
C SER A 168 2.66 28.14 -4.85
N ILE A 169 2.96 27.03 -5.52
CA ILE A 169 1.96 26.01 -5.91
C ILE A 169 1.70 24.98 -4.80
N ARG A 170 2.38 25.06 -3.65
CA ARG A 170 2.09 24.21 -2.49
C ARG A 170 0.68 24.48 -2.00
N GLN A 171 -0.13 23.44 -1.92
CA GLN A 171 -1.51 23.52 -1.39
C GLN A 171 -1.68 22.80 -0.05
N VAL A 172 -0.67 22.07 0.40
CA VAL A 172 -0.67 21.39 1.70
C VAL A 172 0.53 21.90 2.50
N ASP A 173 0.24 22.60 3.60
CA ASP A 173 1.29 23.08 4.49
C ASP A 173 1.98 21.91 5.19
N TYR A 174 3.30 22.02 5.36
CA TYR A 174 4.09 20.96 5.97
C TYR A 174 3.76 20.80 7.46
N HIS A 175 3.50 21.89 8.19
CA HIS A 175 3.12 21.86 9.59
C HIS A 175 1.76 21.19 9.77
N ASP A 176 0.77 21.53 8.94
CA ASP A 176 -0.55 20.89 8.98
C ASP A 176 -0.46 19.37 8.71
N ALA A 177 0.42 18.97 7.78
CA ALA A 177 0.64 17.57 7.47
C ALA A 177 1.38 16.84 8.60
N GLN A 178 2.34 17.51 9.25
CA GLN A 178 3.08 16.98 10.39
C GLN A 178 2.18 16.84 11.63
N ASP A 179 1.41 17.86 11.99
CA ASP A 179 0.45 17.81 13.09
C ASP A 179 -0.52 16.64 12.93
N TYR A 180 -1.02 16.45 11.71
CA TYR A 180 -1.90 15.32 11.41
C TYR A 180 -1.17 13.97 11.51
N ALA A 181 0.09 13.89 11.05
CA ALA A 181 0.90 12.67 11.18
C ALA A 181 1.09 12.29 12.66
N GLU A 182 1.39 13.27 13.51
CA GLU A 182 1.53 13.07 14.96
C GLU A 182 0.21 12.62 15.60
N GLU A 183 -0.92 13.25 15.23
CA GLU A 183 -2.26 12.87 15.68
C GLU A 183 -2.57 11.39 15.40
N VAL A 184 -2.24 10.92 14.21
CA VAL A 184 -2.52 9.54 13.79
C VAL A 184 -1.38 8.55 14.04
N LYS A 185 -0.31 8.99 14.70
CA LYS A 185 0.92 8.21 14.98
C LYS A 185 1.56 7.64 13.70
N ALA A 186 1.54 8.43 12.64
CA ALA A 186 2.18 8.12 11.36
C ALA A 186 3.52 8.85 11.23
N GLU A 187 4.40 8.31 10.38
CA GLU A 187 5.60 9.03 9.94
C GLU A 187 5.35 9.72 8.61
N ILE A 188 5.94 10.90 8.39
CA ILE A 188 5.73 11.70 7.19
C ILE A 188 6.99 11.78 6.33
N PHE A 189 6.80 11.63 5.03
CA PHE A 189 7.84 11.78 4.01
C PHE A 189 7.34 12.66 2.88
N GLU A 190 8.18 13.59 2.41
CA GLU A 190 7.97 14.25 1.11
C GLU A 190 8.92 13.64 0.08
N THR A 191 8.38 13.13 -1.03
CA THR A 191 9.10 12.36 -2.06
C THR A 191 8.91 12.94 -3.45
N SER A 192 9.88 12.67 -4.32
CA SER A 192 9.73 12.87 -5.76
C SER A 192 10.06 11.60 -6.51
N SER A 193 9.06 11.01 -7.15
CA SER A 193 9.27 9.92 -8.10
C SER A 193 10.07 10.39 -9.33
N LYS A 194 10.06 11.68 -9.66
CA LYS A 194 10.79 12.23 -10.81
C LYS A 194 12.29 12.26 -10.53
N THR A 195 12.71 12.81 -9.39
CA THR A 195 14.14 12.96 -9.04
C THR A 195 14.68 11.77 -8.26
N GLY A 196 13.82 10.98 -7.61
CA GLY A 196 14.19 9.90 -6.69
C GLY A 196 14.31 10.33 -5.23
N ARG A 197 14.14 11.63 -4.92
CA ARG A 197 14.28 12.17 -3.56
C ARG A 197 13.38 11.43 -2.57
N ASN A 198 13.96 10.98 -1.45
CA ASN A 198 13.30 10.30 -0.32
C ASN A 198 12.56 9.00 -0.67
N VAL A 199 12.67 8.49 -1.90
CA VAL A 199 11.94 7.29 -2.31
C VAL A 199 12.56 6.04 -1.67
N ASP A 200 13.88 5.89 -1.74
CA ASP A 200 14.56 4.75 -1.14
C ASP A 200 14.50 4.80 0.38
N GLU A 201 14.65 5.98 0.96
CA GLU A 201 14.57 6.26 2.39
C GLU A 201 13.21 5.86 2.98
N LEU A 202 12.11 6.17 2.27
CA LEU A 202 10.77 5.76 2.68
C LEU A 202 10.63 4.23 2.76
N PHE A 203 11.02 3.51 1.71
CA PHE A 203 10.89 2.03 1.70
C PHE A 203 11.89 1.35 2.64
N GLN A 204 13.08 1.92 2.80
CA GLN A 204 14.06 1.47 3.79
C GLN A 204 13.51 1.59 5.21
N LYS A 205 12.89 2.73 5.53
CA LYS A 205 12.28 2.95 6.84
C LYS A 205 11.14 1.96 7.12
N VAL A 206 10.29 1.69 6.14
CA VAL A 206 9.24 0.66 6.23
C VAL A 206 9.83 -0.70 6.58
N ALA A 207 10.92 -1.10 5.91
CA ALA A 207 11.57 -2.39 6.14
C ALA A 207 12.24 -2.47 7.52
N GLU A 208 12.91 -1.41 7.96
CA GLU A 208 13.54 -1.31 9.29
C GLU A 208 12.52 -1.40 10.42
N ASP A 209 11.41 -0.69 10.29
CA ASP A 209 10.36 -0.72 11.31
C ASP A 209 9.67 -2.08 11.38
N PHE A 210 9.45 -2.72 10.22
CA PHE A 210 8.95 -4.09 10.21
C PHE A 210 9.95 -5.04 10.86
N HIS A 211 11.25 -4.92 10.56
CA HIS A 211 12.30 -5.75 11.15
C HIS A 211 12.34 -5.64 12.69
N ASN A 212 12.14 -4.44 13.22
CA ASN A 212 12.13 -4.16 14.65
C ASN A 212 10.80 -4.50 15.33
N SER A 213 9.76 -4.82 14.57
CA SER A 213 8.45 -5.17 15.11
C SER A 213 8.39 -6.60 15.67
N THR A 214 7.52 -6.82 16.65
CA THR A 214 7.26 -8.15 17.22
C THR A 214 6.79 -9.16 16.17
N ALA A 215 6.14 -8.70 15.09
CA ALA A 215 5.71 -9.57 13.99
C ALA A 215 6.90 -10.26 13.30
N PHE A 216 8.02 -9.57 13.15
CA PHE A 216 9.23 -10.16 12.60
C PHE A 216 9.85 -11.20 13.56
N GLN A 217 9.81 -10.94 14.87
CA GLN A 217 10.33 -11.87 15.89
C GLN A 217 9.57 -13.21 15.87
N VAL A 218 8.23 -13.15 15.85
CA VAL A 218 7.37 -14.35 15.77
C VAL A 218 7.64 -15.13 14.48
N MET A 219 7.75 -14.43 13.33
CA MET A 219 8.07 -15.08 12.05
C MET A 219 9.45 -15.76 12.06
N THR A 220 10.45 -15.20 12.74
CA THR A 220 11.76 -15.84 12.85
C THR A 220 11.73 -17.09 13.73
N GLU A 221 11.00 -17.06 14.85
CA GLU A 221 10.88 -18.21 15.75
C GLU A 221 10.16 -19.39 15.09
N GLU A 222 9.04 -19.14 14.38
CA GLU A 222 8.33 -20.16 13.61
C GLU A 222 9.22 -20.81 12.53
N ARG A 223 10.07 -20.00 11.85
CA ARG A 223 11.01 -20.50 10.84
C ARG A 223 12.06 -21.43 11.44
N GLU A 224 12.59 -21.09 12.60
CA GLU A 224 13.56 -21.92 13.29
C GLU A 224 12.94 -23.24 13.75
N MET A 225 11.68 -23.23 14.20
CA MET A 225 10.95 -24.43 14.60
C MET A 225 10.64 -25.36 13.42
N ASP A 226 10.14 -24.85 12.29
CA ASP A 226 9.86 -25.67 11.09
C ASP A 226 11.15 -26.29 10.53
N GLN A 227 12.26 -25.54 10.52
CA GLN A 227 13.56 -26.09 10.09
C GLN A 227 14.09 -27.18 11.02
N ARG A 228 13.90 -27.05 12.35
CA ARG A 228 14.29 -28.09 13.31
C ARG A 228 13.44 -29.36 13.15
N GLN A 229 12.13 -29.21 12.94
CA GLN A 229 11.23 -30.36 12.73
C GLN A 229 11.53 -31.11 11.43
N ARG A 230 11.81 -30.41 10.33
CA ARG A 230 12.20 -31.04 9.05
C ARG A 230 13.49 -31.84 9.15
N LYS A 231 14.49 -31.35 9.91
CA LYS A 231 15.74 -32.08 10.15
C LYS A 231 15.55 -33.30 11.06
N SER A 232 14.59 -33.25 11.99
CA SER A 232 14.26 -34.37 12.87
C SER A 232 13.56 -35.53 12.16
N CYS A 233 12.77 -35.26 11.12
CA CYS A 233 12.02 -36.31 10.40
C CYS A 233 12.84 -37.06 9.33
N CYS A 234 14.04 -36.59 8.98
CA CYS A 234 14.91 -37.24 7.98
C CYS A 234 15.89 -38.27 8.58
N HIS A 235 15.76 -38.59 9.87
CA HIS A 235 16.60 -39.56 10.60
C HIS A 235 15.82 -40.76 11.16
N HIS A 236 14.76 -41.19 10.47
CA HIS A 236 14.08 -42.48 10.71
C HIS A 236 13.90 -43.24 9.40
#